data_AF-A0A8H3FC52-F1
#
_entry.id   AF-A0A8H3FC52-F1
#
_cell.length_a   1.000
_cell.length_b   1.000
_cell.length_c   1.000
_cell.angle_alpha   90.00
_cell.angle_beta   90.00
_cell.angle_gamma   90.00
#
_symmetry.space_group_name_H-M   'P 1'
#
loop_
_entity.id
_entity.type
_entity.pdbx_description
1 polymer ?
#
loop_
_entity_poly.entity_id
_entity_poly.type
_entity_poly.pdbx_seq_one_letter_code
_entity_poly.pdbx_strand_id
1 'polypeptide(L)'
;MRFSTLTASFITLLAGSAVADWKFEIWQSTDCSGGGNYISSSSVPYKGNLSPRQGSFKIITLPSSQHISFYTGSNQSGDISRYGSDLVGGPCVRNAPLSYGVYNN
;
A
#
# COMPACT_ATOMS: atom_id res chain seq x y z
N MET A 1 -40.98 1.74 45.07
CA MET A 1 -39.65 2.07 44.54
C MET A 1 -38.97 0.80 44.05
N ARG A 2 -38.98 0.48 42.75
CA ARG A 2 -37.98 -0.43 42.17
C ARG A 2 -37.63 0.08 40.77
N PHE A 3 -36.35 0.40 40.63
CA PHE A 3 -35.74 1.08 39.51
C PHE A 3 -35.39 0.12 38.36
N SER A 4 -35.40 0.74 37.19
CA SER A 4 -35.06 0.36 35.83
C SER A 4 -33.85 -0.57 35.57
N THR A 5 -34.06 -1.41 34.55
CA THR A 5 -33.23 -1.66 33.35
C THR A 5 -31.72 -1.86 33.50
N LEU A 6 -31.24 -3.03 33.05
CA LEU A 6 -29.86 -3.21 32.57
C LEU A 6 -29.91 -3.72 31.12
N THR A 7 -29.85 -2.78 30.18
CA THR A 7 -29.55 -3.08 28.78
C THR A 7 -28.05 -3.31 28.69
N ALA A 8 -27.62 -4.54 28.45
CA ALA A 8 -26.22 -4.84 28.18
C ALA A 8 -25.87 -4.37 26.76
N SER A 9 -25.22 -3.21 26.65
CA SER A 9 -24.60 -2.77 25.39
C SER A 9 -23.32 -3.57 25.16
N PHE A 10 -23.38 -4.52 24.24
CA PHE A 10 -22.19 -5.17 23.70
C PHE A 10 -21.49 -4.19 22.76
N ILE A 11 -20.48 -3.49 23.29
CA ILE A 11 -19.53 -2.73 22.47
C ILE A 11 -18.54 -3.74 21.90
N THR A 12 -18.74 -4.15 20.65
CA THR A 12 -17.71 -4.84 19.88
C THR A 12 -16.61 -3.82 19.59
N LEU A 13 -15.54 -3.80 20.40
CA LEU A 13 -14.29 -3.19 19.97
C LEU A 13 -13.78 -4.02 18.80
N LEU A 14 -14.04 -3.55 17.57
CA LEU A 14 -13.21 -3.89 16.43
C LEU A 14 -11.83 -3.32 16.74
N ALA A 15 -10.99 -4.15 17.37
CA ALA A 15 -9.56 -4.01 17.27
C ALA A 15 -9.20 -4.22 15.79
N GLY A 16 -9.40 -3.17 14.99
CA GLY A 16 -8.49 -2.92 13.90
C GLY A 16 -7.15 -2.69 14.57
N SER A 17 -6.38 -3.77 14.78
CA SER A 17 -4.95 -3.64 14.91
C SER A 17 -4.56 -2.68 13.80
N ALA A 18 -4.01 -1.52 14.14
CA ALA A 18 -3.36 -0.68 13.15
C ALA A 18 -2.14 -1.47 12.68
N VAL A 19 -2.38 -2.49 11.85
CA VAL A 19 -1.37 -3.09 11.01
C VAL A 19 -0.91 -1.88 10.23
N ALA A 20 0.32 -1.45 10.47
CA ALA A 20 0.82 -0.28 9.82
C ALA A 20 0.60 -0.49 8.31
N ASP A 21 -0.25 0.35 7.73
CA ASP A 21 -0.80 0.12 6.41
C ASP A 21 0.20 0.68 5.40
N TRP A 22 0.63 -0.16 4.47
CA TRP A 22 1.44 0.29 3.36
C TRP A 22 0.55 1.02 2.36
N LYS A 23 1.08 2.11 1.78
CA LYS A 23 0.41 2.91 0.77
C LYS A 23 1.43 3.48 -0.20
N PHE A 24 1.17 3.30 -1.49
CA PHE A 24 1.93 3.93 -2.55
C PHE A 24 0.99 4.48 -3.60
N GLU A 25 1.48 5.45 -4.35
CA GLU A 25 0.77 6.05 -5.46
C GLU A 25 1.55 5.79 -6.74
N ILE A 26 0.82 5.51 -7.81
CA ILE A 26 1.38 5.22 -9.13
C ILE A 26 0.80 6.19 -10.15
N TRP A 27 1.65 6.67 -11.06
CA TRP A 27 1.27 7.62 -12.09
C TRP A 27 1.59 7.05 -13.46
N GLN A 28 0.75 7.44 -14.42
CA GLN A 28 1.02 7.16 -15.83
C GLN A 28 2.14 8.04 -16.40
N SER A 29 2.30 9.25 -15.84
CA SER A 29 3.44 10.10 -16.18
C SER A 29 4.72 9.56 -15.55
N THR A 30 5.86 10.05 -16.03
CA THR A 30 7.19 9.66 -15.54
C THR A 30 7.73 10.57 -14.44
N ASP A 31 6.99 11.59 -14.03
CA ASP A 31 7.41 12.63 -13.07
C ASP A 31 6.44 12.77 -11.89
N CYS A 32 5.61 11.75 -11.64
CA CYS A 32 4.56 11.75 -10.61
C CYS A 32 3.62 12.96 -10.73
N SER A 33 3.40 13.44 -11.95
CA SER A 33 2.43 14.50 -12.25
C SER A 33 1.11 13.92 -12.78
N GLY A 34 0.02 14.69 -12.59
CA GLY A 34 -1.32 14.31 -13.01
C GLY A 34 -2.07 13.44 -12.01
N GLY A 35 -3.15 12.81 -12.46
CA GLY A 35 -3.99 11.94 -11.64
C GLY A 35 -3.31 10.60 -11.37
N GLY A 36 -2.77 10.43 -10.16
CA GLY A 36 -2.21 9.18 -9.67
C GLY A 36 -3.29 8.24 -9.13
N ASN A 37 -2.97 6.95 -9.08
CA ASN A 37 -3.80 5.94 -8.44
C ASN A 37 -3.17 5.49 -7.13
N TYR A 38 -3.93 5.56 -6.04
CA TYR A 38 -3.51 5.09 -4.74
C TYR A 38 -3.73 3.59 -4.61
N ILE A 39 -2.72 2.90 -4.11
CA ILE A 39 -2.78 1.48 -3.77
C ILE A 39 -2.38 1.33 -2.30
N SER A 40 -3.21 0.63 -1.54
CA SER A 40 -3.03 0.42 -0.11
C SER A 40 -3.37 -1.00 0.33
N SER A 41 -2.82 -1.44 1.46
CA SER A 41 -3.18 -2.69 2.13
C SER A 41 -4.69 -2.86 2.37
N SER A 42 -5.42 -1.76 2.54
CA SER A 42 -6.88 -1.76 2.76
C SER A 42 -7.70 -1.98 1.48
N SER A 43 -7.12 -1.74 0.30
CA SER A 43 -7.83 -1.80 -0.99
C SER A 43 -7.49 -3.03 -1.83
N VAL A 44 -6.31 -3.62 -1.61
CA VAL A 44 -5.77 -4.68 -2.46
C VAL A 44 -4.92 -5.69 -1.67
N PRO A 45 -4.75 -6.92 -2.18
CA PRO A 45 -3.82 -7.88 -1.60
C PRO A 45 -2.37 -7.37 -1.60
N TYR A 46 -1.53 -7.97 -0.75
CA TYR A 46 -0.08 -7.69 -0.65
C TYR A 46 0.70 -7.89 -1.96
N LYS A 47 0.09 -8.40 -3.03
CA LYS A 47 0.70 -8.49 -4.35
C LYS A 47 -0.35 -8.28 -5.42
N GLY A 48 0.04 -7.64 -6.53
CA GLY A 48 -0.89 -7.40 -7.61
C GLY A 48 -0.21 -6.95 -8.90
N ASN A 49 -0.95 -7.07 -10.00
CA ASN A 49 -0.54 -6.51 -11.28
C ASN A 49 -1.01 -5.07 -11.38
N LEU A 50 -0.18 -4.24 -11.99
CA LEU A 50 -0.45 -2.86 -12.30
C LEU A 50 -0.83 -2.73 -13.78
N SER A 51 -1.48 -1.63 -14.13
CA SER A 51 -1.72 -1.32 -15.53
C SER A 51 -0.39 -1.13 -16.28
N PRO A 52 -0.24 -1.58 -17.53
CA PRO A 52 1.00 -1.43 -18.29
C PRO A 52 1.36 0.01 -18.66
N ARG A 53 0.52 0.98 -18.28
CA ARG A 53 0.73 2.41 -18.53
C ARG A 53 1.33 3.18 -17.35
N GLN A 54 1.83 2.51 -16.31
CA GLN A 54 2.50 3.22 -15.22
C GLN A 54 3.89 3.67 -15.67
N GLY A 55 4.23 4.94 -15.44
CA GLY A 55 5.53 5.54 -15.75
C GLY A 55 6.35 5.92 -14.53
N SER A 56 5.71 6.11 -13.37
CA SER A 56 6.39 6.40 -12.12
C SER A 56 5.55 6.01 -10.90
N PHE A 57 6.20 5.96 -9.74
CA PHE A 57 5.53 5.72 -8.45
C PHE A 57 6.21 6.46 -7.30
N LYS A 58 5.50 6.55 -6.20
CA LYS A 58 5.97 7.12 -4.94
C LYS A 58 5.38 6.36 -3.77
N ILE A 59 6.24 6.02 -2.83
CA ILE A 59 5.84 5.37 -1.58
C ILE A 59 5.39 6.46 -0.62
N ILE A 60 4.13 6.40 -0.20
CA ILE A 60 3.53 7.41 0.68
C ILE A 60 3.65 6.99 2.14
N THR A 61 3.47 5.70 2.41
CA THR A 61 3.58 5.12 3.75
C THR A 61 4.06 3.69 3.62
N LEU A 62 5.06 3.31 4.40
CA LEU A 62 5.52 1.94 4.50
C LEU A 62 5.99 1.69 5.94
N PRO A 63 5.47 0.66 6.61
CA PRO A 63 5.94 0.27 7.92
C PRO A 63 7.42 -0.10 7.91
N SER A 64 8.13 0.14 9.00
CA SER A 64 9.56 -0.21 9.11
C SER A 64 9.85 -1.71 9.02
N SER A 65 8.88 -2.56 9.35
CA SER A 65 8.97 -4.02 9.19
C SER A 65 8.61 -4.53 7.79
N GLN A 66 8.21 -3.63 6.89
CA GLN A 66 7.72 -3.96 5.56
C GLN A 66 8.63 -3.43 4.46
N HIS A 67 8.64 -4.18 3.37
CA HIS A 67 9.31 -3.82 2.14
C HIS A 67 8.36 -3.99 0.97
N ILE A 68 8.51 -3.13 -0.03
CA ILE A 68 7.78 -3.24 -1.29
C ILE A 68 8.76 -3.54 -2.42
N SER A 69 8.42 -4.56 -3.20
CA SER A 69 9.10 -4.94 -4.43
C SER A 69 8.25 -4.51 -5.62
N PHE A 70 8.87 -3.81 -6.55
CA PHE A 70 8.30 -3.51 -7.86
C PHE A 70 9.00 -4.34 -8.92
N TYR A 71 8.22 -4.84 -9.87
CA TYR A 71 8.67 -5.74 -10.92
C TYR A 71 8.41 -5.13 -12.30
N THR A 72 9.36 -5.27 -13.22
CA THR A 72 9.21 -4.81 -14.61
C THR A 72 8.31 -5.72 -15.44
N GLY A 73 8.06 -6.95 -14.99
CA GLY A 73 7.12 -7.91 -15.60
C GLY A 73 5.82 -8.05 -14.81
N SER A 74 4.78 -8.54 -15.48
CA SER A 74 3.53 -8.95 -14.84
C SER A 74 3.74 -10.20 -13.96
N ASN A 75 2.86 -10.43 -12.98
CA ASN A 75 2.89 -11.58 -12.08
C ASN A 75 4.22 -11.74 -11.33
N GLN A 76 4.79 -10.64 -10.85
CA GLN A 76 6.07 -10.62 -10.12
C GLN A 76 7.25 -11.22 -10.91
N SER A 77 7.29 -10.97 -12.23
CA SER A 77 8.35 -11.45 -13.14
C SER A 77 9.29 -10.32 -13.58
N GLY A 78 10.41 -10.66 -14.19
CA GLY A 78 11.40 -9.70 -14.68
C GLY A 78 12.31 -9.13 -13.58
N ASP A 79 12.83 -7.94 -13.84
CA ASP A 79 13.72 -7.24 -12.90
C ASP A 79 12.96 -6.74 -11.68
N ILE A 80 13.60 -6.87 -10.53
CA ILE A 80 13.03 -6.51 -9.23
C ILE A 80 13.76 -5.31 -8.64
N SER A 81 12.98 -4.33 -8.18
CA SER A 81 13.46 -3.21 -7.37
C SER A 81 12.79 -3.25 -6.01
N ARG A 82 13.58 -3.28 -4.93
CA ARG A 82 13.09 -3.37 -3.55
C ARG A 82 13.27 -2.04 -2.84
N TYR A 83 12.24 -1.64 -2.11
CA TYR A 83 12.19 -0.37 -1.39
C TYR A 83 11.78 -0.62 0.06
N GLY A 84 12.51 -0.02 0.99
CA GLY A 84 12.19 -0.03 2.41
C GLY A 84 11.58 1.29 2.88
N SER A 85 11.44 1.43 4.19
CA SER A 85 10.87 2.63 4.83
C SER A 85 11.66 3.92 4.57
N ASP A 86 12.94 3.81 4.18
CA ASP A 86 13.81 4.96 3.92
C ASP A 86 13.37 5.80 2.71
N LEU A 87 12.56 5.22 1.82
CA LEU A 87 12.04 5.88 0.62
C LEU A 87 10.61 6.38 0.78
N VAL A 88 10.03 6.27 1.98
CA VAL A 88 8.70 6.80 2.31
C VAL A 88 8.72 8.32 2.25
N GLY A 89 7.80 8.90 1.49
CA GLY A 89 7.76 10.35 1.26
C GLY A 89 8.90 10.87 0.37
N GLY A 90 9.77 9.99 -0.13
CA GLY A 90 10.95 10.31 -0.94
C GLY A 90 10.65 10.85 -2.35
N PRO A 91 11.68 10.92 -3.22
CA PRO A 91 11.52 11.42 -4.57
C PRO A 91 10.62 10.50 -5.41
N CYS A 92 10.03 11.06 -6.45
CA CYS A 92 9.33 10.28 -7.47
C CYS A 92 10.29 9.30 -8.13
N VAL A 93 9.94 8.01 -8.15
CA VAL A 93 10.75 6.99 -8.78
C VAL A 93 10.26 6.81 -10.22
N ARG A 94 11.11 7.16 -11.19
CA ARG A 94 10.85 6.97 -12.63
C ARG A 94 11.13 5.53 -13.00
N ASN A 95 10.17 4.67 -12.72
CA ASN A 95 10.21 3.27 -13.09
C ASN A 95 8.79 2.87 -13.49
N ALA A 96 8.66 2.01 -14.49
CA ALA A 96 7.39 1.61 -15.08
C ALA A 96 7.01 0.19 -14.59
N PRO A 97 6.61 0.03 -13.31
CA PRO A 97 6.33 -1.30 -12.78
C PRO A 97 5.06 -1.88 -13.38
N LEU A 98 5.12 -3.16 -13.72
CA LEU A 98 3.96 -3.94 -14.18
C LEU A 98 3.33 -4.76 -13.05
N SER A 99 4.05 -4.98 -11.95
CA SER A 99 3.48 -5.60 -10.76
C SER A 99 4.23 -5.19 -9.50
N TYR A 100 3.60 -5.43 -8.36
CA TYR A 100 4.17 -5.18 -7.04
C TYR A 100 3.96 -6.37 -6.10
N GLY A 101 4.78 -6.42 -5.06
CA GLY A 101 4.65 -7.34 -3.95
C GLY A 101 5.20 -6.72 -2.67
N VAL A 102 4.41 -6.73 -1.61
CA VAL A 102 4.76 -6.27 -0.28
C VAL A 102 5.00 -7.48 0.59
N TYR A 103 6.07 -7.43 1.37
CA TYR A 103 6.48 -8.51 2.25
C TYR A 103 6.99 -7.94 3.57
N ASN A 104 6.82 -8.72 4.63
CA ASN A 104 7.46 -8.46 5.91
C ASN A 104 8.86 -9.11 5.88
N ASN A 105 9.85 -8.43 6.45
CA ASN A 105 11.14 -9.05 6.73
C ASN A 105 11.13 -9.77 8.08
#